data_AF-A0A922SKS9-F1
#
_entry.id   AF-A0A922SKS9-F1
#
_cell.length_a   1.000
_cell.length_b   1.000
_cell.length_c   1.000
_cell.angle_alpha   90.00
_cell.angle_beta   90.00
_cell.angle_gamma   90.00
#
_symmetry.space_group_name_H-M   'P 1'
#
loop_
_entity.id
_entity.type
_entity.pdbx_description
1 polymer ?
#
loop_
_entity_poly.entity_id
_entity_poly.type
_entity_poly.pdbx_seq_one_letter_code
_entity_poly.pdbx_strand_id
1 'polypeptide(L)'
;MQRKIDGRATSDPKEGDVVMIVDATLPRNSWPRGEVIKTYPGPDGRTRVLDVRTSGGVLRRPTRKIIVLVPGASSRPQEDVLRTAGRMLAMTPN
;
A
#
# COMPACT_ATOMS: atom_id res chain seq x y z
N MET A 1 -7.07 -16.21 32.13
CA MET A 1 -5.76 -16.35 31.45
C MET A 1 -5.83 -15.63 30.09
N GLN A 2 -5.57 -14.32 30.05
CA GLN A 2 -5.49 -13.56 28.79
C GLN A 2 -4.03 -13.56 28.35
N ARG A 3 -3.69 -14.25 27.26
CA ARG A 3 -2.37 -14.10 26.64
C ARG A 3 -2.27 -12.65 26.13
N LYS A 4 -1.55 -11.79 26.85
CA LYS A 4 -1.06 -10.52 26.32
C LYS A 4 -0.04 -10.86 25.25
N ILE A 5 -0.38 -10.57 24.01
CA ILE A 5 0.53 -10.66 22.88
C ILE A 5 1.37 -9.39 22.97
N ASP A 6 2.59 -9.50 23.48
CA ASP A 6 3.51 -8.37 23.56
C ASP A 6 3.89 -7.93 22.14
N GLY A 7 3.65 -6.65 21.83
CA GLY A 7 4.49 -5.91 20.88
C GLY A 7 4.15 -5.94 19.38
N ARG A 8 2.92 -6.26 18.94
CA ARG A 8 2.55 -5.91 17.55
C ARG A 8 2.03 -4.48 17.49
N ALA A 9 2.91 -3.53 17.16
CA ALA A 9 2.49 -2.19 16.80
C ALA A 9 1.42 -2.30 15.69
N THR A 10 0.18 -1.95 16.03
CA THR A 10 -0.93 -1.96 15.08
C THR A 10 -0.91 -0.61 14.39
N SER A 11 -0.12 -0.48 13.33
CA SER A 11 -0.14 0.72 12.50
C SER A 11 -1.43 0.73 11.69
N ASP A 12 -2.17 1.83 11.73
CA ASP A 12 -3.31 2.04 10.86
C ASP A 12 -2.85 2.01 9.39
N PRO A 13 -3.59 1.32 8.49
CA PRO A 13 -3.28 1.31 7.07
C PRO A 13 -3.29 2.73 6.50
N LYS A 14 -2.34 3.01 5.61
CA LYS A 14 -2.15 4.30 4.94
C LYS A 14 -2.32 4.16 3.43
N GLU A 15 -2.55 5.29 2.77
CA GLU A 15 -2.55 5.36 1.31
C GLU A 15 -1.17 4.93 0.76
N GLY A 16 -1.19 4.13 -0.31
CA GLY A 16 0.01 3.50 -0.88
C GLY A 16 0.41 2.17 -0.23
N ASP A 17 -0.21 1.76 0.88
CA ASP A 17 0.03 0.44 1.46
C ASP A 17 -0.47 -0.66 0.52
N VAL A 18 0.33 -1.71 0.37
CA VAL A 18 -0.10 -2.92 -0.33
C VAL A 18 -0.78 -3.83 0.66
N VAL A 19 -2.02 -4.20 0.35
CA VAL A 19 -2.90 -4.94 1.24
C VAL A 19 -3.54 -6.15 0.57
N MET A 20 -3.98 -7.10 1.39
CA MET A 20 -4.83 -8.22 1.00
C MET A 20 -6.22 -8.04 1.59
N ILE A 21 -7.25 -8.28 0.78
CA ILE A 21 -8.64 -8.23 1.20
C ILE A 21 -9.08 -9.63 1.61
N VAL A 22 -9.42 -9.78 2.89
CA VAL A 22 -9.94 -11.02 3.46
C VAL A 22 -11.45 -10.86 3.66
N ASP A 23 -12.21 -11.40 2.72
CA ASP A 23 -13.66 -11.43 2.79
C ASP A 23 -14.18 -12.86 2.69
N ALA A 24 -14.91 -13.31 3.70
CA ALA A 24 -15.46 -14.66 3.77
C ALA A 24 -16.55 -14.92 2.72
N THR A 25 -17.07 -13.86 2.10
CA THR A 25 -18.05 -13.97 1.00
C THR A 25 -17.40 -14.23 -0.35
N LEU A 26 -16.08 -14.07 -0.46
CA LEU A 26 -15.35 -14.40 -1.68
C LEU A 26 -15.21 -15.92 -1.81
N PRO A 27 -15.13 -16.45 -3.05
CA PRO A 27 -14.87 -17.86 -3.27
C PRO A 27 -13.66 -18.35 -2.46
N ARG A 28 -13.67 -19.63 -2.07
CA ARG A 28 -12.53 -20.23 -1.34
C ARG A 28 -11.24 -19.98 -2.12
N ASN A 29 -10.16 -19.72 -1.40
CA ASN A 29 -8.83 -19.42 -1.93
C ASN A 29 -8.74 -18.14 -2.78
N SER A 30 -9.75 -17.26 -2.74
CA SER A 30 -9.76 -15.99 -3.49
C SER A 30 -9.67 -14.80 -2.53
N TRP A 31 -8.46 -14.38 -2.20
CA TRP A 31 -8.21 -13.14 -1.45
C TRP A 31 -7.44 -12.15 -2.32
N PRO A 32 -8.13 -11.16 -2.90
CA PRO A 32 -7.50 -10.24 -3.82
C PRO A 32 -6.51 -9.35 -3.08
N ARG A 33 -5.35 -9.15 -3.72
CA ARG A 33 -4.37 -8.14 -3.36
C ARG A 33 -4.73 -6.82 -4.04
N GLY A 34 -4.46 -5.72 -3.34
CA GLY A 34 -4.56 -4.39 -3.92
C GLY A 34 -3.74 -3.37 -3.16
N GLU A 35 -3.88 -2.12 -3.58
CA GLU A 35 -3.21 -0.97 -2.99
C GLU A 35 -4.25 -0.04 -2.38
N VAL A 36 -3.99 0.48 -1.19
CA VAL A 36 -4.86 1.46 -0.55
C VAL A 36 -4.76 2.78 -1.31
N ILE A 37 -5.88 3.24 -1.86
CA ILE A 37 -5.92 4.52 -2.57
C ILE A 37 -6.50 5.65 -1.72
N LYS A 38 -7.31 5.32 -0.72
CA LYS A 38 -7.94 6.31 0.17
C LYS A 38 -8.31 5.69 1.50
N THR A 39 -8.13 6.45 2.59
CA THR A 39 -8.55 6.04 3.93
C THR A 39 -9.64 6.94 4.48
N TYR A 40 -10.50 6.38 5.34
CA TYR A 40 -11.60 7.07 6.00
C TYR A 40 -11.49 6.86 7.51
N PRO A 41 -10.87 7.81 8.23
CA PRO A 41 -10.75 7.75 9.67
C PRO A 41 -12.09 8.02 10.36
N GLY A 42 -12.30 7.41 11.53
CA GLY A 42 -13.42 7.70 12.42
C GLY A 42 -13.16 8.91 13.33
N PRO A 43 -14.11 9.24 14.22
CA PRO A 43 -13.95 10.32 15.22
C PRO A 43 -12.78 10.12 16.19
N ASP A 44 -12.32 8.88 16.35
CA ASP A 44 -11.17 8.48 17.15
C ASP A 44 -9.82 8.58 16.39
N GLY A 45 -9.85 9.05 15.14
CA GLY A 45 -8.67 9.18 14.27
C GLY A 45 -8.17 7.87 13.67
N ARG A 46 -8.80 6.73 13.96
CA ARG A 46 -8.41 5.42 13.44
C ARG A 46 -9.08 5.12 12.10
N THR A 47 -8.34 4.51 11.17
CA THR A 47 -8.90 4.12 9.86
C THR A 47 -9.92 3.01 10.06
N ARG A 48 -11.20 3.28 9.75
CA ARG A 48 -12.30 2.30 9.87
C ARG A 48 -12.65 1.68 8.53
N VAL A 49 -12.56 2.48 7.46
CA VAL A 49 -12.89 2.10 6.10
C VAL A 49 -11.79 2.60 5.18
N LEU A 50 -11.51 1.85 4.13
CA LEU A 50 -10.54 2.24 3.11
C LEU A 50 -10.97 1.73 1.74
N ASP A 51 -10.52 2.43 0.71
CA ASP A 51 -10.65 2.04 -0.68
C ASP A 51 -9.39 1.34 -1.13
N VAL A 52 -9.56 0.14 -1.69
CA VAL A 52 -8.47 -0.67 -2.22
C VAL A 52 -8.64 -0.79 -3.72
N ARG A 53 -7.63 -0.37 -4.48
CA ARG A 53 -7.55 -0.64 -5.92
C ARG A 53 -7.02 -2.06 -6.13
N THR A 54 -7.85 -2.90 -6.71
CA THR A 54 -7.53 -4.27 -7.15
C THR A 54 -7.53 -4.34 -8.68
N SER A 55 -7.14 -5.48 -9.25
CA SER A 55 -7.25 -5.73 -10.70
C SER A 55 -8.69 -5.68 -11.22
N GLY A 56 -9.68 -5.98 -10.36
CA GLY A 56 -11.11 -5.93 -10.68
C GLY A 56 -11.76 -4.57 -10.42
N GLY A 57 -10.99 -3.53 -10.08
CA GLY A 57 -11.49 -2.20 -9.75
C GLY A 57 -11.31 -1.84 -8.26
N VAL A 58 -12.01 -0.80 -7.84
CA VAL A 58 -11.90 -0.24 -6.49
C VAL A 58 -12.94 -0.87 -5.55
N LEU A 59 -12.46 -1.43 -4.45
CA LEU A 59 -13.30 -2.05 -3.42
C LEU A 59 -13.22 -1.26 -2.12
N ARG A 60 -14.37 -0.78 -1.64
CA ARG A 60 -14.49 -0.21 -0.30
C ARG A 60 -14.67 -1.31 0.73
N ARG A 61 -13.75 -1.41 1.70
CA ARG A 61 -13.78 -2.44 2.74
C ARG A 61 -13.42 -1.88 4.11
N PRO A 62 -14.02 -2.41 5.19
CA PRO A 62 -13.64 -2.04 6.54
C PRO A 62 -12.24 -2.58 6.86
N THR A 63 -11.47 -1.86 7.67
CA THR A 63 -10.09 -2.21 8.06
C THR A 63 -9.96 -3.62 8.63
N ARG A 64 -11.00 -4.15 9.29
CA ARG A 64 -11.02 -5.52 9.83
C ARG A 64 -10.86 -6.61 8.75
N LYS A 65 -11.25 -6.31 7.49
CA LYS A 65 -11.12 -7.21 6.35
C LYS A 65 -9.81 -7.01 5.58
N ILE A 66 -8.87 -6.24 6.13
CA ILE A 66 -7.66 -5.82 5.44
C ILE A 66 -6.44 -6.31 6.21
N ILE A 67 -5.50 -6.88 5.48
CA ILE A 67 -4.19 -7.28 6.00
C ILE A 67 -3.14 -6.50 5.22
N VAL A 68 -2.35 -5.67 5.91
CA VAL A 68 -1.21 -4.99 5.31
C VAL A 68 -0.10 -6.00 5.06
N LEU A 69 0.34 -6.10 3.80
CA LEU A 69 1.42 -6.99 3.38
C LEU A 69 2.76 -6.26 3.37
N VAL A 70 2.77 -5.07 2.77
CA VAL A 70 3.94 -4.23 2.65
C VAL A 70 3.51 -2.81 2.99
N PRO A 71 4.09 -2.18 4.02
CA PRO A 71 3.91 -0.76 4.25
C PRO A 71 4.31 0.01 3.00
N GLY A 72 3.54 1.02 2.63
CA GLY A 72 3.85 1.94 1.54
C GLY A 72 5.18 2.62 1.82
N ALA A 73 6.26 2.03 1.29
CA ALA A 73 7.58 2.59 1.39
C ALA A 73 7.65 3.80 0.47
N SER A 74 7.74 4.99 1.06
CA SER A 74 8.45 6.10 0.45
C SER A 74 9.92 5.67 0.21
N SER A 75 10.23 4.93 -0.87
CA SER A 75 11.57 4.81 -1.47
C SER A 75 11.64 3.82 -2.65
N ARG A 76 11.24 4.30 -3.83
CA ARG A 76 12.26 4.35 -4.88
C ARG A 76 12.54 5.82 -5.10
N PRO A 77 13.71 6.35 -4.75
CA PRO A 77 14.12 7.56 -5.45
C PRO A 77 14.17 7.16 -6.93
N GLN A 78 13.40 7.87 -7.74
CA GLN A 78 13.29 7.65 -9.17
C GLN A 78 14.57 8.18 -9.82
N GLU A 79 15.70 7.48 -9.67
CA GLU A 79 17.03 7.97 -10.07
C GLU A 79 17.56 7.37 -11.40
N ASP A 80 16.82 6.48 -12.07
CA ASP A 80 17.36 5.74 -13.23
C ASP A 80 16.84 6.19 -14.60
N VAL A 81 15.98 7.20 -14.70
CA VAL A 81 15.49 7.69 -16.01
C VAL A 81 16.36 8.82 -16.59
N LEU A 82 17.25 9.43 -15.79
CA LEU A 82 18.08 10.57 -16.24
C LEU A 82 19.51 10.20 -16.66
N ARG A 83 19.94 8.92 -16.58
CA ARG A 83 21.31 8.51 -16.95
C ARG A 83 21.55 8.32 -18.45
N THR A 84 20.51 8.30 -19.30
CA THR A 84 20.68 8.07 -20.75
C THR A 84 20.73 9.37 -21.57
N ALA A 85 20.33 10.52 -21.01
CA ALA A 85 20.36 11.80 -21.72
C ALA A 85 21.48 12.70 -21.16
N GLY A 86 22.73 12.37 -21.45
CA GLY A 86 23.85 13.17 -20.92
C GLY A 86 25.24 12.71 -21.29
N ARG A 87 25.45 12.11 -22.47
CA ARG A 87 26.80 12.00 -23.07
C ARG A 87 26.77 12.55 -24.49
N MET A 88 26.53 13.85 -24.61
CA MET A 88 26.77 14.55 -25.87
C MET A 88 27.15 16.00 -25.59
N LEU A 89 28.46 16.25 -25.48
CA LEU A 89 29.24 17.32 -26.10
C LEU A 89 30.47 17.63 -25.25
N ALA A 90 31.64 17.25 -25.75
CA ALA A 90 32.83 18.07 -25.63
C ALA A 90 33.62 17.88 -26.93
N MET A 91 33.21 18.68 -27.92
CA MET A 91 33.98 19.02 -29.10
C MET A 91 35.19 19.84 -28.62
N THR A 92 36.40 19.37 -28.85
CA THR A 92 37.55 20.24 -29.13
C THR A 92 37.87 20.01 -30.61
N PRO A 93 38.21 21.06 -31.39
CA PRO A 93 39.51 21.72 -31.25
C PRO A 93 39.53 23.24 -31.52
N ASN A 94 40.61 23.88 -31.06
CA ASN A 94 41.29 24.95 -31.79
C ASN A 94 42.79 24.63 -31.79
#